data_AF-A0A1F3SW31-F1
#
_entry.id   AF-A0A1F3SW31-F1
#
_cell.length_a   1.000
_cell.length_b   1.000
_cell.length_c   1.000
_cell.angle_alpha   90.00
_cell.angle_beta   90.00
_cell.angle_gamma   90.00
#
_symmetry.space_group_name_H-M   'P 1'
#
loop_
_entity.id
_entity.type
_entity.pdbx_description
1 polymer ?
#
loop_
_entity_poly.entity_id
_entity_poly.type
_entity_poly.pdbx_seq_one_letter_code
_entity_poly.pdbx_strand_id
1 'polypeptide(L)'
;MHAHQYAADAVTDADFAWVESQDFERDIANKGGRKCAKRVKAAGCYLSNNDFNRIDTNVEKCKHMESGSGKTELETFLMSDADKVVVVKTKGKGVVGSACPVMKYTMDQSGIVEMKVVGNRLFMLSKDGQVYFMHGDECVYELLNSNKKSYSTVNDIKGSSDGNSVTLIGSSFEAELTTKDLADRYTTDRSLFRDG
;
A
#
# COMPACT_ATOMS: atom_id res chain seq x y z
N MET A 1 24.49 -43.28 7.37
CA MET A 1 23.25 -42.73 6.81
C MET A 1 22.59 -41.90 7.91
N HIS A 2 22.74 -40.58 7.89
CA HIS A 2 22.10 -39.68 8.86
C HIS A 2 20.93 -38.98 8.17
N ALA A 3 19.72 -39.25 8.64
CA ALA A 3 18.52 -38.55 8.20
C ALA A 3 18.42 -37.24 8.99
N HIS A 4 18.57 -36.11 8.30
CA HIS A 4 18.22 -34.81 8.85
C HIS A 4 16.70 -34.65 8.76
N GLN A 5 16.06 -34.66 9.92
CA GLN A 5 14.65 -34.37 10.10
C GLN A 5 14.52 -32.84 10.18
N TYR A 6 14.05 -32.20 9.10
CA TYR A 6 13.67 -30.79 9.14
C TYR A 6 12.35 -30.69 9.90
N ALA A 7 12.41 -30.13 11.11
CA ALA A 7 11.21 -29.68 11.81
C ALA A 7 10.65 -28.48 11.04
N ALA A 8 9.42 -28.61 10.54
CA ALA A 8 8.64 -27.49 10.08
C ALA A 8 8.17 -26.74 11.34
N ASP A 9 8.75 -25.58 11.61
CA ASP A 9 8.23 -24.69 12.64
C ASP A 9 6.82 -24.26 12.23
N ALA A 10 5.83 -24.72 13.00
CA ALA A 10 4.45 -24.32 12.84
C ALA A 10 4.32 -22.84 13.27
N VAL A 11 4.06 -21.97 12.30
CA VAL A 11 3.65 -20.58 12.55
C VAL A 11 2.29 -20.63 13.23
N THR A 12 2.19 -20.14 14.46
CA THR A 12 0.94 -20.09 15.23
C THR A 12 0.35 -18.68 15.18
N ASP A 13 -0.99 -18.59 15.19
CA ASP A 13 -1.81 -17.37 15.06
C ASP A 13 -1.54 -16.25 16.10
N ALA A 14 -0.59 -16.45 17.02
CA ALA A 14 -0.13 -15.44 17.97
C ALA A 14 0.87 -14.42 17.38
N ASP A 15 1.37 -14.63 16.15
CA ASP A 15 2.32 -13.71 15.49
C ASP A 15 1.65 -12.49 14.80
N PHE A 16 0.32 -12.37 14.88
CA PHE A 16 -0.46 -11.30 14.22
C PHE A 16 -1.19 -10.37 15.20
N ALA A 17 -0.57 -10.07 16.35
CA ALA A 17 -1.02 -8.97 17.19
C ALA A 17 -0.68 -7.62 16.53
N TRP A 18 -1.60 -7.10 15.71
CA TRP A 18 -1.50 -5.77 15.15
C TRP A 18 -1.55 -4.73 16.28
N VAL A 19 -0.42 -4.11 16.57
CA VAL A 19 -0.42 -2.80 17.22
C VAL A 19 -0.92 -1.83 16.18
N GLU A 20 -2.22 -1.54 16.25
CA GLU A 20 -2.85 -0.42 15.58
C GLU A 20 -2.02 0.83 15.96
N SER A 21 -1.14 1.27 15.04
CA SER A 21 -0.36 2.47 15.29
C SER A 21 -1.35 3.61 15.44
N GLN A 22 -1.48 4.14 16.66
CA GLN A 22 -2.32 5.28 17.05
C GLN A 22 -1.88 6.59 16.38
N ASP A 23 -1.82 6.61 15.06
CA ASP A 23 -1.67 7.82 14.25
C ASP A 23 -2.96 8.06 13.44
N PHE A 24 -4.12 7.76 14.07
CA PHE A 24 -5.43 8.18 13.60
C PHE A 24 -5.67 9.63 14.02
N GLU A 25 -4.86 10.55 13.53
CA GLU A 25 -5.21 11.96 13.55
C GLU A 25 -5.31 12.45 12.11
N ARG A 26 -6.30 13.32 11.88
CA ARG A 26 -6.45 14.14 10.69
C ARG A 26 -5.12 14.82 10.39
N ASP A 27 -4.27 14.18 9.59
CA ASP A 27 -3.01 14.76 9.16
C ASP A 27 -3.35 15.94 8.25
N ILE A 28 -3.09 17.15 8.77
CA ILE A 28 -3.01 18.38 7.98
C ILE A 28 -2.12 18.06 6.79
N ALA A 29 -2.64 18.30 5.58
CA ALA A 29 -2.17 17.77 4.28
C ALA A 29 -0.66 17.87 3.96
N ASN A 30 0.17 18.53 4.78
CA ASN A 30 1.61 18.63 4.58
C ASN A 30 2.47 18.05 5.73
N LYS A 31 1.93 17.74 6.92
CA LYS A 31 2.74 17.16 8.02
C LYS A 31 3.09 15.68 7.79
N GLY A 32 2.23 14.97 7.07
CA GLY A 32 2.44 13.55 6.72
C GLY A 32 3.68 13.35 5.85
N GLY A 33 3.83 14.14 4.77
CA GLY A 33 4.92 14.01 3.80
C GLY A 33 6.31 14.02 4.45
N ARG A 34 6.56 14.98 5.35
CA ARG A 34 7.83 15.06 6.10
C ARG A 34 8.12 13.84 6.96
N LYS A 35 7.09 13.29 7.64
CA LYS A 35 7.22 12.10 8.49
C LYS A 35 7.61 10.89 7.65
N CYS A 36 6.96 10.71 6.50
CA CYS A 36 7.26 9.65 5.53
C CYS A 36 8.67 9.80 4.92
N ALA A 37 9.07 11.01 4.52
CA ALA A 37 10.42 11.29 4.03
C ALA A 37 11.52 10.98 5.07
N LYS A 38 11.25 11.21 6.36
CA LYS A 38 12.16 10.84 7.45
C LYS A 38 12.32 9.32 7.57
N ARG A 39 11.26 8.54 7.39
CA ARG A 39 11.35 7.06 7.39
C ARG A 39 12.19 6.54 6.22
N VAL A 40 12.02 7.12 5.03
CA VAL A 40 12.90 6.85 3.87
C VAL A 40 14.38 7.11 4.22
N LYS A 41 14.70 8.26 4.81
CA LYS A 41 16.08 8.57 5.25
C LYS A 41 16.58 7.61 6.34
N ALA A 42 15.74 7.28 7.32
CA ALA A 42 16.08 6.38 8.43
C ALA A 42 16.37 4.95 7.94
N ALA A 43 15.71 4.51 6.86
CA ALA A 43 16.01 3.24 6.19
C ALA A 43 17.35 3.24 5.41
N GLY A 44 18.07 4.36 5.41
CA GLY A 44 19.35 4.51 4.72
C GLY A 44 19.22 4.73 3.22
N CYS A 45 18.05 5.20 2.75
CA CYS A 45 17.86 5.64 1.37
C CYS A 45 18.44 7.05 1.17
N TYR A 46 19.10 7.26 0.03
CA TYR A 46 19.53 8.61 -0.34
C TYR A 46 18.30 9.46 -0.67
N LEU A 47 18.16 10.59 0.01
CA LEU A 47 17.13 11.58 -0.27
C LEU A 47 17.77 12.97 -0.14
N SER A 48 17.93 13.65 -1.27
CA SER A 48 18.53 14.99 -1.29
C SER A 48 17.68 15.98 -0.47
N ASN A 49 18.27 17.10 -0.05
CA ASN A 49 17.50 18.14 0.63
C ASN A 49 16.39 18.71 -0.26
N ASN A 50 16.63 18.80 -1.58
CA ASN A 50 15.64 19.25 -2.53
C ASN A 50 14.47 18.28 -2.62
N ASP A 51 14.73 16.97 -2.73
CA ASP A 51 13.67 15.96 -2.79
C ASP A 51 12.89 15.87 -1.47
N PHE A 52 13.59 15.98 -0.34
CA PHE A 52 12.96 16.04 0.97
C PHE A 52 11.99 17.23 1.08
N ASN A 53 12.41 18.41 0.64
CA ASN A 53 11.57 19.61 0.66
C ASN A 53 10.40 19.49 -0.33
N ARG A 54 10.61 18.91 -1.51
CA ARG A 54 9.53 18.64 -2.48
C ARG A 54 8.50 17.68 -1.91
N ILE A 55 8.93 16.64 -1.18
CA ILE A 55 8.01 15.73 -0.50
C ILE A 55 7.22 16.47 0.59
N ASP A 56 7.87 17.34 1.36
CA ASP A 56 7.22 18.15 2.40
C ASP A 56 6.13 19.10 1.84
N THR A 57 6.30 19.57 0.60
CA THR A 57 5.37 20.54 -0.02
C THR A 57 4.33 19.94 -0.97
N ASN A 58 4.64 18.82 -1.63
CA ASN A 58 3.82 18.27 -2.72
C ASN A 58 3.16 16.93 -2.40
N VAL A 59 3.34 16.37 -1.20
CA VAL A 59 2.67 15.12 -0.84
C VAL A 59 1.39 15.44 -0.09
N GLU A 60 0.26 15.04 -0.65
CA GLU A 60 -1.06 15.18 -0.02
C GLU A 60 -1.27 14.14 1.08
N LYS A 61 -0.89 12.88 0.80
CA LYS A 61 -1.06 11.74 1.70
C LYS A 61 0.12 10.80 1.55
N CYS A 62 0.49 10.13 2.64
CA CYS A 62 1.46 9.05 2.57
C CYS A 62 1.11 7.92 3.53
N LYS A 63 1.54 6.71 3.17
CA LYS A 63 1.32 5.49 3.94
C LYS A 63 2.58 4.65 3.96
N HIS A 64 2.82 4.04 5.11
CA HIS A 64 3.84 3.03 5.30
C HIS A 64 3.20 1.66 5.22
N MET A 65 3.83 0.73 4.51
CA MET A 65 3.38 -0.66 4.43
C MET A 65 4.55 -1.59 4.65
N GLU A 66 4.38 -2.60 5.51
CA GLU A 66 5.36 -3.65 5.76
C GLU A 66 4.86 -4.95 5.09
N SER A 67 5.76 -5.66 4.40
CA SER A 67 5.49 -7.02 3.92
C SER A 67 5.17 -7.95 5.09
N GLY A 68 4.43 -9.05 4.86
CA GLY A 68 4.12 -9.99 5.93
C GLY A 68 5.35 -10.59 6.64
N SER A 69 6.51 -10.63 5.97
CA SER A 69 7.76 -11.10 6.57
C SER A 69 8.60 -9.99 7.25
N GLY A 70 8.18 -8.73 7.17
CA GLY A 70 8.92 -7.58 7.70
C GLY A 70 10.24 -7.25 7.00
N LYS A 71 10.54 -7.89 5.87
CA LYS A 71 11.82 -7.74 5.15
C LYS A 71 11.79 -6.62 4.11
N THR A 72 10.60 -6.35 3.59
CA THR A 72 10.32 -5.23 2.69
C THR A 72 9.39 -4.26 3.40
N GLU A 73 9.74 -2.99 3.34
CA GLU A 73 8.91 -1.87 3.75
C GLU A 73 8.74 -0.95 2.54
N LEU A 74 7.54 -0.38 2.37
CA LEU A 74 7.24 0.58 1.32
C LEU A 74 6.78 1.89 1.94
N GLU A 75 7.34 2.99 1.47
CA GLU A 75 6.80 4.33 1.71
C GLU A 75 6.08 4.78 0.43
N THR A 76 4.78 4.96 0.54
CA THR A 76 3.93 5.38 -0.57
C THR A 76 3.50 6.82 -0.39
N PHE A 77 3.67 7.62 -1.43
CA PHE A 77 3.36 9.05 -1.47
C PHE A 77 2.34 9.32 -2.56
N LEU A 78 1.21 9.90 -2.20
CA LEU A 78 0.26 10.50 -3.14
C LEU A 78 0.65 11.96 -3.35
N MET A 79 1.03 12.28 -4.59
CA MET A 79 1.44 13.63 -4.98
C MET A 79 0.20 14.50 -5.23
N SER A 80 0.22 15.74 -4.75
CA SER A 80 -0.91 16.69 -4.84
C SER A 80 -1.17 17.24 -6.24
N ASP A 81 -0.21 17.10 -7.16
CA ASP A 81 -0.19 17.83 -8.44
C ASP A 81 -0.34 16.94 -9.68
N ALA A 82 -0.47 15.61 -9.54
CA ALA A 82 -0.31 14.75 -10.71
C ALA A 82 -1.03 13.39 -10.71
N ASP A 83 -1.96 13.10 -9.78
CA ASP A 83 -2.57 11.75 -9.62
C ASP A 83 -1.52 10.63 -9.57
N LYS A 84 -0.32 11.00 -9.14
CA LYS A 84 0.87 10.15 -9.13
C LYS A 84 1.06 9.59 -7.75
N VAL A 85 1.21 8.27 -7.73
CA VAL A 85 1.68 7.55 -6.57
C VAL A 85 3.15 7.20 -6.77
N VAL A 86 3.98 7.70 -5.86
CA VAL A 86 5.40 7.38 -5.79
C VAL A 86 5.60 6.37 -4.67
N VAL A 87 6.23 5.25 -4.99
CA VAL A 87 6.52 4.18 -4.04
C VAL A 87 8.02 4.07 -3.90
N VAL A 88 8.50 4.17 -2.67
CA VAL A 88 9.89 3.93 -2.34
C VAL A 88 9.97 2.63 -1.57
N LYS A 89 10.64 1.63 -2.15
CA LYS A 89 11.00 0.42 -1.42
C LYS A 89 12.11 0.78 -0.43
N THR A 90 11.80 0.73 0.85
CA THR A 90 12.76 0.86 1.95
C THR A 90 13.19 -0.53 2.43
N LYS A 91 14.23 -0.56 3.25
CA LYS A 91 14.73 -1.81 3.84
C LYS A 91 13.93 -2.14 5.08
N GLY A 92 13.34 -3.33 5.12
CA GLY A 92 12.81 -3.87 6.37
C GLY A 92 13.91 -4.49 7.24
N LYS A 93 13.49 -5.27 8.23
CA LYS A 93 14.37 -5.87 9.25
C LYS A 93 15.40 -6.83 8.61
N GLY A 94 16.67 -6.65 8.95
CA GLY A 94 17.74 -7.63 8.67
C GLY A 94 18.32 -7.63 7.24
N VAL A 95 18.03 -6.62 6.40
CA VAL A 95 18.56 -6.54 5.02
C VAL A 95 19.82 -5.68 4.95
N VAL A 96 20.92 -6.23 4.40
CA VAL A 96 22.20 -5.54 4.17
C VAL A 96 22.33 -5.14 2.70
N GLY A 97 22.55 -3.86 2.40
CA GLY A 97 22.57 -3.28 1.04
C GLY A 97 21.90 -1.90 1.00
N SER A 98 22.01 -1.11 -0.07
CA SER A 98 21.58 0.31 -0.09
C SER A 98 20.57 0.70 -1.18
N ALA A 99 20.15 -0.22 -2.04
CA ALA A 99 19.21 0.14 -3.10
C ALA A 99 17.82 0.39 -2.52
N CYS A 100 17.31 1.60 -2.70
CA CYS A 100 15.91 1.95 -2.44
C CYS A 100 15.22 2.27 -3.78
N PRO A 101 14.75 1.23 -4.50
CA PRO A 101 14.01 1.40 -5.73
C PRO A 101 12.86 2.40 -5.57
N VAL A 102 12.71 3.27 -6.57
CA VAL A 102 11.59 4.20 -6.67
C VAL A 102 10.76 3.80 -7.87
N MET A 103 9.46 3.61 -7.65
CA MET A 103 8.47 3.40 -8.69
C MET A 103 7.47 4.54 -8.70
N LYS A 104 6.96 4.85 -9.88
CA LYS A 104 5.98 5.90 -10.09
C LYS A 104 4.83 5.28 -10.85
N TYR A 105 3.64 5.49 -10.32
CA TYR A 105 2.39 5.03 -10.88
C TYR A 105 1.55 6.26 -11.18
N THR A 106 1.17 6.45 -12.44
CA THR A 106 0.07 7.35 -12.79
C THR A 106 -1.18 6.48 -12.74
N MET A 107 -2.04 6.74 -11.77
CA MET A 107 -3.25 5.95 -11.55
C MET A 107 -4.45 6.84 -11.81
N ASP A 108 -5.55 6.26 -12.31
CA ASP A 108 -6.84 6.89 -12.61
C ASP A 108 -6.82 8.40 -12.87
N GLN A 109 -7.17 8.83 -14.09
CA GLN A 109 -7.18 10.26 -14.47
C GLN A 109 -8.11 11.13 -13.60
N SER A 110 -9.06 10.53 -12.88
CA SER A 110 -9.93 11.24 -11.93
C SER A 110 -9.23 11.58 -10.60
N GLY A 111 -8.14 10.87 -10.28
CA GLY A 111 -7.33 11.04 -9.08
C GLY A 111 -7.77 10.22 -7.87
N ILE A 112 -6.84 10.02 -6.94
CA ILE A 112 -7.04 9.25 -5.71
C ILE A 112 -7.52 10.15 -4.57
N VAL A 113 -8.58 9.73 -3.87
CA VAL A 113 -9.14 10.44 -2.71
C VAL A 113 -8.86 9.75 -1.39
N GLU A 114 -8.50 8.47 -1.39
CA GLU A 114 -8.16 7.76 -0.16
C GLU A 114 -7.01 6.79 -0.37
N MET A 115 -6.15 6.68 0.66
CA MET A 115 -5.18 5.61 0.80
C MET A 115 -5.31 4.99 2.18
N LYS A 116 -5.42 3.67 2.25
CA LYS A 116 -5.60 2.93 3.50
C LYS A 116 -4.78 1.65 3.47
N VAL A 117 -4.11 1.35 4.57
CA VAL A 117 -3.39 0.08 4.73
C VAL A 117 -4.30 -0.87 5.49
N VAL A 118 -4.57 -2.03 4.92
CA VAL A 118 -5.36 -3.11 5.54
C VAL A 118 -4.54 -4.38 5.45
N GLY A 119 -4.15 -4.91 6.61
CA GLY A 119 -3.12 -5.94 6.70
C GLY A 119 -1.82 -5.46 6.04
N ASN A 120 -1.26 -6.27 5.14
CA ASN A 120 -0.02 -6.00 4.42
C ASN A 120 -0.24 -5.44 2.99
N ARG A 121 -1.37 -4.74 2.77
CA ARG A 121 -1.77 -4.21 1.47
C ARG A 121 -2.17 -2.74 1.59
N LEU A 122 -1.79 -1.96 0.59
CA LEU A 122 -2.24 -0.59 0.44
C LEU A 122 -3.44 -0.58 -0.52
N PHE A 123 -4.59 -0.10 -0.07
CA PHE A 123 -5.76 0.17 -0.88
C PHE A 123 -5.85 1.65 -1.22
N MET A 124 -6.32 1.94 -2.42
CA MET A 124 -6.42 3.28 -2.99
C MET A 124 -7.80 3.42 -3.64
N LEU A 125 -8.55 4.46 -3.24
CA LEU A 125 -9.89 4.77 -3.77
C LEU A 125 -9.81 6.00 -4.66
N SER A 126 -10.31 5.91 -5.89
CA SER A 126 -10.37 7.04 -6.81
C SER A 126 -11.65 7.87 -6.68
N LYS A 127 -11.66 9.08 -7.27
CA LYS A 127 -12.85 9.97 -7.29
C LYS A 127 -14.04 9.31 -7.97
N ASP A 128 -13.80 8.48 -8.98
CA ASP A 128 -14.85 7.76 -9.71
C ASP A 128 -15.31 6.48 -8.99
N GLY A 129 -14.74 6.21 -7.81
CA GLY A 129 -15.09 5.07 -6.97
C GLY A 129 -14.47 3.76 -7.45
N GLN A 130 -13.34 3.83 -8.16
CA GLN A 130 -12.52 2.67 -8.51
C GLN A 130 -11.57 2.34 -7.38
N VAL A 131 -11.28 1.05 -7.23
CA VAL A 131 -10.44 0.54 -6.15
C VAL A 131 -9.20 -0.13 -6.74
N TYR A 132 -8.06 0.35 -6.28
CA TYR A 132 -6.75 -0.20 -6.59
C TYR A 132 -6.13 -0.72 -5.31
N PHE A 133 -5.26 -1.71 -5.42
CA PHE A 133 -4.45 -2.12 -4.29
C PHE A 133 -3.03 -2.51 -4.70
N MET A 134 -2.13 -2.46 -3.74
CA MET A 134 -0.73 -2.79 -3.90
C MET A 134 -0.30 -3.78 -2.84
N HIS A 135 0.47 -4.79 -3.26
CA HIS A 135 1.14 -5.72 -2.37
C HIS A 135 2.52 -5.19 -1.95
N GLY A 136 3.08 -5.76 -0.89
CA GLY A 136 4.47 -5.49 -0.47
C GLY A 136 5.54 -5.87 -1.51
N ASP A 137 5.17 -6.49 -2.64
CA ASP A 137 6.04 -6.78 -3.79
C ASP A 137 6.01 -5.69 -4.87
N GLU A 138 5.39 -4.54 -4.55
CA GLU A 138 5.44 -3.27 -5.27
C GLU A 138 4.56 -3.17 -6.53
N CYS A 139 3.75 -4.18 -6.84
CA CYS A 139 2.83 -4.10 -7.97
C CYS A 139 1.47 -3.52 -7.56
N VAL A 140 0.95 -2.59 -8.38
CA VAL A 140 -0.42 -2.05 -8.27
C VAL A 140 -1.37 -2.85 -9.15
N TYR A 141 -2.57 -3.11 -8.63
CA TYR A 141 -3.61 -3.86 -9.30
C TYR A 141 -4.95 -3.15 -9.17
N GLU A 142 -5.73 -3.15 -10.24
CA GLU A 142 -7.14 -2.76 -10.21
C GLU A 142 -7.99 -3.92 -9.69
N LEU A 143 -8.92 -3.62 -8.79
CA LEU A 143 -9.86 -4.60 -8.24
C LEU A 143 -11.15 -4.63 -9.06
N LEU A 144 -11.50 -5.82 -9.57
CA LEU A 144 -12.65 -6.03 -10.42
C LEU A 144 -13.81 -6.70 -9.67
N ASN A 145 -15.04 -6.37 -10.05
CA ASN A 145 -16.25 -7.04 -9.60
C ASN A 145 -16.39 -8.45 -10.21
N SER A 146 -17.44 -9.18 -9.81
CA SER A 146 -17.69 -10.56 -10.27
C SER A 146 -17.86 -10.69 -11.80
N ASN A 147 -18.23 -9.60 -12.49
CA ASN A 147 -18.35 -9.54 -13.94
C ASN A 147 -17.04 -9.11 -14.63
N LYS A 148 -15.90 -9.11 -13.92
CA LYS A 148 -14.58 -8.69 -14.42
C LYS A 148 -14.56 -7.24 -14.93
N LYS A 149 -15.38 -6.37 -14.33
CA LYS A 149 -15.34 -4.91 -14.56
C LYS A 149 -14.83 -4.21 -13.31
N SER A 150 -14.22 -3.03 -13.44
CA SER A 150 -13.86 -2.21 -12.28
C SER A 150 -15.03 -2.09 -11.30
N TYR A 151 -14.75 -2.11 -10.00
CA TYR A 151 -15.66 -1.45 -9.08
C TYR A 151 -15.72 0.04 -9.48
N SER A 152 -16.92 0.58 -9.58
CA SER A 152 -17.19 2.00 -9.79
C SER A 152 -18.26 2.37 -8.78
N THR A 153 -18.28 3.58 -8.23
CA THR A 153 -19.20 4.02 -7.15
C THR A 153 -18.90 3.50 -5.74
N VAL A 154 -17.68 2.98 -5.48
CA VAL A 154 -17.23 2.77 -4.10
C VAL A 154 -17.04 4.14 -3.44
N ASN A 155 -17.60 4.31 -2.25
CA ASN A 155 -17.52 5.54 -1.47
C ASN A 155 -16.59 5.39 -0.25
N ASP A 156 -16.39 4.18 0.25
CA ASP A 156 -15.55 3.89 1.41
C ASP A 156 -14.98 2.46 1.32
N ILE A 157 -13.82 2.28 1.94
CA ILE A 157 -13.10 1.01 2.07
C ILE A 157 -12.85 0.76 3.55
N LYS A 158 -13.38 -0.32 4.13
CA LYS A 158 -13.14 -0.68 5.52
C LYS A 158 -12.30 -1.94 5.63
N GLY A 159 -11.24 -1.89 6.42
CA GLY A 159 -10.52 -3.10 6.81
C GLY A 159 -11.21 -3.80 7.97
N SER A 160 -11.12 -5.13 8.02
CA SER A 160 -11.47 -5.90 9.20
C SER A 160 -10.45 -5.69 10.32
N SER A 161 -10.86 -5.94 11.56
CA SER A 161 -9.98 -5.83 12.74
C SER A 161 -8.82 -6.84 12.75
N ASP A 162 -8.97 -7.96 12.04
CA ASP A 162 -7.90 -8.96 11.87
C ASP A 162 -6.98 -8.67 10.67
N GLY A 163 -7.31 -7.66 9.85
CA GLY A 163 -6.56 -7.28 8.66
C GLY A 163 -6.65 -8.27 7.49
N ASN A 164 -7.53 -9.27 7.57
CA ASN A 164 -7.62 -10.35 6.57
C ASN A 164 -8.70 -10.14 5.51
N SER A 165 -9.69 -9.28 5.79
CA SER A 165 -10.73 -8.91 4.85
C SER A 165 -10.84 -7.39 4.69
N VAL A 166 -11.45 -7.01 3.57
CA VAL A 166 -11.76 -5.63 3.23
C VAL A 166 -13.20 -5.57 2.76
N THR A 167 -13.94 -4.59 3.25
CA THR A 167 -15.32 -4.32 2.85
C THR A 167 -15.35 -3.08 1.97
N LEU A 168 -15.85 -3.24 0.76
CA LEU A 168 -16.14 -2.14 -0.16
C LEU A 168 -17.58 -1.68 0.05
N ILE A 169 -17.76 -0.38 0.27
CA ILE A 169 -19.08 0.20 0.52
C ILE A 169 -19.39 1.16 -0.62
N GLY A 170 -20.42 0.85 -1.39
CA GLY A 170 -21.00 1.74 -2.39
C GLY A 170 -22.39 2.22 -1.98
N SER A 171 -22.97 3.13 -2.76
CA SER A 171 -24.27 3.74 -2.45
C SER A 171 -25.43 2.74 -2.34
N SER A 172 -25.30 1.56 -2.97
CA SER A 172 -26.33 0.52 -3.02
C SER A 172 -25.80 -0.88 -2.75
N PHE A 173 -24.54 -1.02 -2.32
CA PHE A 173 -23.95 -2.32 -2.05
C PHE A 173 -22.92 -2.26 -0.92
N GLU A 174 -22.74 -3.40 -0.28
CA GLU A 174 -21.63 -3.68 0.63
C GLU A 174 -21.06 -5.05 0.24
N ALA A 175 -19.75 -5.11 0.00
CA ALA A 175 -19.09 -6.32 -0.46
C ALA A 175 -17.84 -6.58 0.38
N GLU A 176 -17.90 -7.61 1.22
CA GLU A 176 -16.73 -8.12 1.93
C GLU A 176 -15.91 -9.02 1.01
N LEU A 177 -14.59 -8.82 1.01
CA LEU A 177 -13.62 -9.53 0.22
C LEU A 177 -12.52 -10.05 1.13
N THR A 178 -12.30 -11.36 1.12
CA THR A 178 -11.17 -11.97 1.82
C THR A 178 -9.89 -11.84 1.00
N THR A 179 -8.75 -12.14 1.61
CA THR A 179 -7.47 -12.31 0.89
C THR A 179 -7.59 -13.24 -0.33
N LYS A 180 -8.39 -14.32 -0.22
CA LYS A 180 -8.62 -15.24 -1.33
C LYS A 180 -9.41 -14.59 -2.45
N ASP A 181 -10.49 -13.87 -2.12
CA ASP A 181 -11.29 -13.16 -3.11
C ASP A 181 -10.49 -12.13 -3.88
N LEU A 182 -9.59 -11.40 -3.20
CA LEU A 182 -8.71 -10.43 -3.84
C LEU A 182 -7.85 -11.12 -4.90
N ALA A 183 -7.26 -12.28 -4.58
CA ALA A 183 -6.41 -13.03 -5.51
C ALA A 183 -7.13 -13.43 -6.81
N ASP A 184 -8.41 -13.75 -6.71
CA ASP A 184 -9.22 -14.21 -7.85
C ASP A 184 -9.79 -13.04 -8.69
N ARG A 185 -9.73 -11.81 -8.18
CA ARG A 185 -10.47 -10.65 -8.70
C ARG A 185 -9.59 -9.51 -9.22
N TYR A 186 -8.28 -9.61 -9.11
CA TYR A 186 -7.38 -8.58 -9.63
C TYR A 186 -6.94 -8.86 -11.08
N THR A 187 -6.57 -7.80 -11.80
CA THR A 187 -5.86 -7.90 -13.07
C THR A 187 -4.45 -7.32 -12.94
N THR A 188 -3.46 -8.01 -13.50
CA THR A 188 -2.09 -7.50 -13.64
C THR A 188 -1.98 -6.73 -14.96
N ASP A 189 -2.84 -5.73 -15.17
CA ASP A 189 -2.72 -4.92 -16.38
C ASP A 189 -1.57 -3.92 -16.22
N ARG A 190 -0.38 -4.30 -16.72
CA ARG A 190 0.81 -3.44 -16.69
C ARG A 190 0.74 -2.27 -17.67
N SER A 191 -0.23 -2.25 -18.58
CA SER A 191 -0.35 -1.21 -19.62
C SER A 191 -0.92 0.10 -19.11
N LEU A 192 -1.60 0.07 -17.96
CA LEU A 192 -2.26 1.24 -17.39
C LEU A 192 -1.34 2.11 -16.49
N PHE A 193 -0.12 1.65 -16.13
CA PHE A 193 0.51 2.14 -14.88
C PHE A 193 2.02 2.42 -14.87
N ARG A 194 2.76 2.40 -16.00
CA ARG A 194 4.19 2.77 -16.00
C ARG A 194 4.50 3.91 -16.98
N ASP A 195 4.79 5.07 -16.41
CA ASP A 195 5.64 6.06 -17.08
C ASP A 195 7.09 5.64 -16.83
N GLY A 196 7.85 5.43 -17.92
CA GLY A 196 9.28 5.12 -17.90
C GLY A 196 10.13 6.24 -17.32
#